data_AF-A0A258YMJ6-F1
#
_entry.id   AF-A0A258YMJ6-F1
#
_cell.length_a   1.000
_cell.length_b   1.000
_cell.length_c   1.000
_cell.angle_alpha   90.00
_cell.angle_beta   90.00
_cell.angle_gamma   90.00
#
_symmetry.space_group_name_H-M   'P 1'
#
loop_
_entity.id
_entity.type
_entity.pdbx_description
1 polymer ?
#
loop_
_entity_poly.entity_id
_entity_poly.type
_entity_poly.pdbx_seq_one_letter_code
_entity_poly.pdbx_strand_id
1 'polypeptide(L)'
;MPLFNIQDIPSCNLIDGYDAQFIHTANATYSHVKAAAGAVLPTHSHPQEQVSYILDGSFELTVEDVKYVLEPGQVFVIPSNTMHSGHAITNCFILDVFTPLREDYREKGGINLG
;
A
#
# COMPACT_ATOMS: atom_id res chain seq x y z
N MET A 1 -8.95 13.03 -19.25
CA MET A 1 -9.12 11.66 -18.71
C MET A 1 -7.94 10.84 -19.20
N PRO A 2 -6.93 10.61 -18.36
CA PRO A 2 -5.77 9.80 -18.73
C PRO A 2 -6.04 8.30 -18.53
N LEU A 3 -5.32 7.47 -19.30
CA LEU A 3 -5.24 6.02 -19.12
C LEU A 3 -3.77 5.69 -18.81
N PHE A 4 -3.54 4.86 -17.79
CA PHE A 4 -2.19 4.44 -17.41
C PHE A 4 -2.14 2.92 -17.30
N ASN A 5 -0.99 2.35 -17.67
CA ASN A 5 -0.63 1.00 -17.28
C ASN A 5 0.35 1.10 -16.10
N ILE A 6 0.04 0.43 -14.99
CA ILE A 6 0.85 0.48 -13.77
C ILE A 6 2.28 0.00 -14.02
N GLN A 7 2.48 -0.93 -14.96
CA GLN A 7 3.81 -1.46 -15.29
C GLN A 7 4.73 -0.41 -15.91
N ASP A 8 4.17 0.65 -16.50
CA ASP A 8 4.92 1.74 -17.15
C ASP A 8 5.24 2.88 -16.17
N ILE A 9 4.69 2.87 -14.95
CA ILE A 9 4.95 3.89 -13.94
C ILE A 9 6.27 3.57 -13.24
N PRO A 10 7.19 4.55 -13.09
CA PRO A 10 8.42 4.36 -12.34
C PRO A 10 8.14 3.86 -10.93
N SER A 11 8.80 2.77 -10.57
CA SER A 11 8.76 2.23 -9.21
C SER A 11 9.67 3.02 -8.31
N CYS A 12 9.24 3.28 -7.07
CA CYS A 12 10.10 3.79 -6.02
C CYS A 12 10.22 2.76 -4.89
N ASN A 13 11.39 2.69 -4.26
CA ASN A 13 11.56 1.90 -3.05
C ASN A 13 10.93 2.64 -1.86
N LEU A 14 10.00 1.98 -1.15
CA LEU A 14 9.36 2.53 0.03
C LEU A 14 10.21 2.30 1.27
N ILE A 15 10.52 1.04 1.49
CA ILE A 15 11.37 0.47 2.52
C ILE A 15 11.99 -0.82 1.98
N ASP A 16 12.91 -1.43 2.73
CA ASP A 16 13.54 -2.68 2.30
C ASP A 16 12.51 -3.78 2.03
N GLY A 17 12.57 -4.37 0.84
CA GLY A 17 11.63 -5.40 0.37
C GLY A 17 10.25 -4.89 -0.10
N TYR A 18 10.00 -3.57 -0.13
CA TYR A 18 8.75 -2.97 -0.62
C TYR A 18 9.03 -1.93 -1.70
N ASP A 19 8.56 -2.21 -2.91
CA ASP A 19 8.59 -1.29 -4.03
C ASP A 19 7.17 -0.90 -4.44
N ALA A 20 6.96 0.36 -4.84
CA ALA A 20 5.63 0.84 -5.19
C ALA A 20 5.61 1.72 -6.44
N GLN A 21 4.50 1.61 -7.19
CA GLN A 21 4.08 2.59 -8.18
C GLN A 21 2.90 3.41 -7.64
N PHE A 22 2.98 4.73 -7.79
CA PHE A 22 1.95 5.64 -7.29
C PHE A 22 1.14 6.33 -8.38
N ILE A 23 -0.15 6.51 -8.07
CA ILE A 23 -1.02 7.47 -8.74
C ILE A 23 -1.64 8.36 -7.66
N HIS A 24 -1.39 9.65 -7.76
CA HIS A 24 -1.95 10.68 -6.88
C HIS A 24 -3.06 11.42 -7.61
N THR A 25 -4.24 11.40 -7.00
CA THR A 25 -5.39 12.20 -7.40
C THR A 25 -5.58 13.36 -6.42
N ALA A 26 -6.49 14.28 -6.72
CA ALA A 26 -6.80 15.40 -5.83
C ALA A 26 -7.17 15.01 -4.39
N ASN A 27 -7.69 13.79 -4.18
CA ASN A 27 -8.22 13.37 -2.87
C ASN A 27 -7.57 12.09 -2.32
N ALA A 28 -6.83 11.34 -3.13
CA ALA A 28 -6.38 10.01 -2.76
C ALA A 28 -5.04 9.64 -3.40
N THR A 29 -4.27 8.82 -2.69
CA THR A 29 -3.09 8.13 -3.23
C THR A 29 -3.43 6.66 -3.47
N TYR A 30 -3.16 6.17 -4.67
CA TYR A 30 -3.19 4.74 -5.00
C TYR A 30 -1.75 4.24 -5.06
N SER A 31 -1.44 3.22 -4.26
CA SER A 31 -0.12 2.61 -4.11
C SER A 31 -0.19 1.16 -4.55
N HIS A 32 0.45 0.83 -5.68
CA HIS A 32 0.58 -0.54 -6.14
C HIS A 32 1.90 -1.10 -5.62
N VAL A 33 1.82 -1.89 -4.56
CA VAL A 33 2.98 -2.35 -3.79
C VAL A 33 3.34 -3.76 -4.19
N LYS A 34 4.62 -3.98 -4.49
CA LYS A 34 5.26 -5.29 -4.57
C LYS A 34 6.04 -5.50 -3.28
N ALA A 35 5.62 -6.47 -2.47
CA ALA A 35 6.33 -6.87 -1.27
C ALA A 35 7.04 -8.21 -1.52
N ALA A 36 8.34 -8.28 -1.24
CA ALA A 36 9.11 -9.51 -1.33
C ALA A 36 8.76 -10.46 -0.16
N ALA A 37 8.79 -11.77 -0.40
CA ALA A 37 8.59 -12.76 0.64
C ALA A 37 9.55 -12.54 1.83
N GLY A 38 9.01 -12.52 3.05
CA GLY A 38 9.73 -12.23 4.28
C GLY A 38 9.92 -10.75 4.58
N ALA A 39 9.52 -9.83 3.69
CA ALA A 39 9.65 -8.40 3.93
C ALA A 39 8.69 -7.95 5.04
N VAL A 40 9.20 -7.12 5.95
CA VAL A 40 8.46 -6.63 7.13
C VAL A 40 8.17 -5.14 6.95
N LEU A 41 6.90 -4.77 7.10
CA LEU A 41 6.44 -3.40 7.25
C LEU A 41 6.37 -3.07 8.74
N PRO A 42 7.24 -2.19 9.26
CA PRO A 42 7.25 -1.84 10.68
C PRO A 42 5.91 -1.28 11.15
N THR A 43 5.64 -1.41 12.44
CA THR A 43 4.44 -0.82 13.04
C THR A 43 4.44 0.69 12.88
N HIS A 44 3.34 1.22 12.35
CA HIS A 44 3.15 2.64 12.15
C HIS A 44 1.66 2.99 12.16
N SER A 45 1.37 4.28 11.99
CA SER A 45 0.03 4.82 11.84
C SER A 45 0.11 6.12 11.04
N HIS A 46 -0.99 6.52 10.41
CA HIS A 46 -1.09 7.77 9.66
C HIS A 46 -2.52 8.30 9.69
N PRO A 47 -2.74 9.62 9.49
CA PRO A 47 -4.07 10.22 9.54
C PRO A 47 -4.98 9.80 8.37
N GLN A 48 -4.42 9.25 7.29
CA GLN A 48 -5.19 8.72 6.18
C GLN A 48 -5.92 7.43 6.59
N GLU A 49 -7.18 7.30 6.19
CA GLU A 49 -7.82 5.99 6.10
C GLU A 49 -7.14 5.22 4.96
N GLN A 50 -6.90 3.93 5.18
CA GLN A 50 -6.32 3.03 4.19
C GLN A 50 -7.27 1.88 3.87
N VAL A 51 -7.38 1.56 2.60
CA VAL A 51 -7.99 0.31 2.13
C VAL A 51 -6.89 -0.51 1.45
N SER A 52 -6.58 -1.67 2.04
CA SER A 52 -5.58 -2.60 1.51
C SER A 52 -6.28 -3.75 0.79
N TYR A 53 -5.97 -3.96 -0.49
CA TYR A 53 -6.53 -5.02 -1.32
C TYR A 53 -5.41 -5.95 -1.82
N ILE A 54 -5.46 -7.22 -1.42
CA ILE A 54 -4.52 -8.24 -1.89
C ILE A 54 -4.90 -8.69 -3.29
N LEU A 55 -4.03 -8.38 -4.26
CA LEU A 55 -4.18 -8.78 -5.66
C LEU A 55 -3.52 -10.14 -5.93
N ASP A 56 -2.39 -10.41 -5.27
CA ASP A 56 -1.66 -11.68 -5.36
C ASP A 56 -0.81 -11.91 -4.10
N GLY A 57 -0.53 -13.17 -3.79
CA GLY A 57 0.23 -13.60 -2.61
C GLY A 57 -0.56 -13.67 -1.30
N SER A 58 0.15 -13.96 -0.20
CA SER A 58 -0.39 -14.06 1.16
C SER A 58 0.34 -13.09 2.09
N PHE A 59 -0.41 -12.23 2.77
CA PHE A 59 0.11 -11.12 3.58
C PHE A 59 -0.45 -11.16 5.01
N GLU A 60 0.42 -11.21 6.01
CA GLU A 60 0.00 -11.06 7.41
C GLU A 60 -0.07 -9.56 7.74
N LEU A 61 -1.27 -9.05 8.01
CA LEU A 61 -1.51 -7.72 8.52
C LEU A 61 -1.80 -7.79 10.02
N THR A 62 -1.10 -6.99 10.83
CA THR A 62 -1.44 -6.82 12.26
C THR A 62 -2.11 -5.47 12.44
N VAL A 63 -3.29 -5.43 13.04
CA VAL A 63 -4.05 -4.21 13.34
C VAL A 63 -4.48 -4.25 14.79
N GLU A 64 -4.09 -3.24 15.58
CA GLU A 64 -4.37 -3.19 17.03
C GLU A 64 -4.01 -4.51 17.75
N ASP A 65 -2.81 -5.02 17.49
CA ASP A 65 -2.27 -6.29 18.02
C ASP A 65 -3.01 -7.58 17.58
N VAL A 66 -3.99 -7.48 16.69
CA VAL A 66 -4.68 -8.64 16.10
C VAL A 66 -4.10 -8.94 14.72
N LYS A 67 -3.69 -10.19 14.52
CA LYS A 67 -3.15 -10.69 13.25
C LYS A 67 -4.23 -11.23 12.33
N TYR A 68 -4.13 -10.86 11.06
CA TYR A 68 -4.97 -11.33 9.96
C TYR A 68 -4.07 -11.81 8.83
N VAL A 69 -4.31 -13.02 8.33
CA VAL A 69 -3.69 -13.47 7.08
C VAL A 69 -4.66 -13.16 5.95
N LEU A 70 -4.21 -12.31 5.03
CA LEU A 70 -4.97 -11.83 3.90
C LEU A 70 -4.50 -12.55 2.63
N GLU A 71 -5.47 -13.03 1.86
CA GLU A 71 -5.31 -13.80 0.62
C GLU A 71 -5.86 -13.01 -0.59
N PRO A 72 -5.55 -13.40 -1.83
CA PRO A 72 -6.00 -12.68 -3.01
C PRO A 72 -7.52 -12.55 -3.08
N GLY A 73 -8.02 -11.36 -3.39
CA GLY A 73 -9.45 -11.06 -3.36
C GLY A 73 -9.95 -10.46 -2.05
N GLN A 74 -9.15 -10.49 -0.97
CA GLN A 74 -9.53 -9.94 0.32
C GLN A 74 -9.10 -8.48 0.46
N VAL A 75 -9.94 -7.73 1.17
CA VAL A 75 -9.77 -6.30 1.44
C VAL A 75 -9.81 -6.06 2.94
N PHE A 76 -8.91 -5.23 3.44
CA PHE A 76 -8.90 -4.77 4.82
C PHE A 76 -9.00 -3.25 4.86
N VAL A 77 -9.90 -2.72 5.70
CA VAL A 77 -10.07 -1.28 5.90
C VAL A 77 -9.43 -0.90 7.23
N ILE A 78 -8.47 0.01 7.19
CA ILE A 78 -7.69 0.49 8.32
C ILE A 78 -8.10 1.95 8.57
N PRO A 79 -8.81 2.24 9.68
CA PRO A 79 -9.18 3.60 10.02
C PRO A 79 -7.97 4.52 10.27
N SER A 80 -8.20 5.82 10.16
CA SER A 80 -7.21 6.85 10.47
C SER A 80 -6.59 6.66 11.85
N ASN A 81 -5.26 6.78 11.91
CA ASN A 81 -4.44 6.67 13.12
C ASN A 81 -4.51 5.30 13.83
N THR A 82 -5.06 4.26 13.19
CA THR A 82 -5.00 2.90 13.72
C THR A 82 -3.59 2.33 13.54
N MET A 83 -3.00 1.82 14.63
CA MET A 83 -1.68 1.18 14.59
C MET A 83 -1.74 -0.12 13.81
N HIS A 84 -0.86 -0.26 12.82
CA HIS A 84 -0.79 -1.46 12.00
C HIS A 84 0.64 -1.77 11.54
N SER A 85 0.90 -3.03 11.24
CA SER A 85 2.17 -3.55 10.69
C SER A 85 1.90 -4.68 9.70
N GLY A 86 2.90 -5.10 8.95
CA GLY A 86 2.74 -6.11 7.92
C GLY A 86 3.93 -7.05 7.76
N HIS A 87 3.67 -8.25 7.29
CA HIS A 87 4.67 -9.24 6.93
C HIS A 87 4.21 -10.02 5.70
N ALA A 88 5.00 -9.94 4.62
CA ALA A 88 4.71 -10.67 3.40
C ALA A 88 5.09 -12.15 3.56
N ILE A 89 4.10 -13.04 3.66
CA ILE A 89 4.34 -14.49 3.80
C ILE A 89 4.89 -15.05 2.50
N THR A 90 4.37 -14.59 1.36
CA THR A 90 4.90 -14.83 0.02
C THR A 90 5.28 -13.51 -0.64
N ASN A 91 5.77 -13.55 -1.89
CA ASN A 91 5.74 -12.35 -2.71
C ASN A 91 4.29 -11.91 -2.84
N CYS A 92 4.02 -10.63 -2.62
CA CYS A 92 2.67 -10.07 -2.65
C CYS A 92 2.57 -8.93 -3.66
N PHE A 93 1.38 -8.81 -4.26
CA PHE A 93 0.99 -7.61 -4.98
C PHE A 93 -0.26 -7.04 -4.29
N ILE A 94 -0.14 -5.80 -3.81
CA ILE A 94 -1.12 -5.16 -2.93
C ILE A 94 -1.49 -3.82 -3.54
N LEU A 95 -2.78 -3.50 -3.57
CA LEU A 95 -3.25 -2.15 -3.82
C LEU A 95 -3.66 -1.51 -2.49
N ASP A 96 -2.89 -0.52 -2.06
CA ASP A 96 -3.28 0.35 -0.96
C ASP A 96 -3.85 1.66 -1.50
N VAL A 97 -5.04 2.02 -1.04
CA VAL A 97 -5.69 3.30 -1.36
C VAL A 97 -5.81 4.11 -0.09
N PHE A 98 -5.31 5.33 -0.12
CA PHE A 98 -5.29 6.24 1.02
C PHE A 98 -6.16 7.47 0.77
N THR A 99 -6.91 7.89 1.79
CA THR A 99 -7.64 9.17 1.80
C THR A 99 -7.51 9.86 3.16
N PRO A 100 -7.17 11.17 3.22
CA PRO A 100 -6.83 12.05 2.11
C PRO A 100 -5.50 11.67 1.43
N LEU A 101 -5.04 12.49 0.48
CA LEU A 101 -3.75 12.32 -0.19
C LEU A 101 -2.59 12.07 0.80
N ARG A 102 -1.70 11.13 0.46
CA ARG A 102 -0.42 10.89 1.17
C ARG A 102 0.68 11.76 0.57
N GLU A 103 0.89 12.92 1.17
CA GLU A 103 1.90 13.91 0.72
C GLU A 103 3.33 13.36 0.72
N ASP A 104 3.68 12.59 1.76
CA ASP A 104 4.97 11.93 1.88
C ASP A 104 5.23 10.90 0.77
N TYR A 105 4.17 10.28 0.24
CA TYR A 105 4.29 9.39 -0.93
C TYR A 105 4.33 10.18 -2.23
N ARG A 106 3.61 11.31 -2.31
CA ARG A 106 3.67 12.22 -3.46
C ARG A 106 5.09 12.72 -3.73
N GLU A 107 5.84 13.01 -2.67
CA GLU A 107 7.25 13.42 -2.76
C GLU A 107 8.17 12.31 -3.29
N LYS A 108 7.76 11.04 -3.21
CA LYS A 108 8.52 9.88 -3.73
C LYS A 108 8.32 9.63 -5.23
N GLY A 109 7.39 10.34 -5.88
CA GLY A 109 7.20 10.31 -7.34
C GLY A 109 5.92 9.60 -7.78
N GLY A 110 5.95 9.03 -9.00
CA GLY A 110 4.77 8.47 -9.65
C GLY A 110 3.99 9.51 -10.48
N ILE A 111 2.72 9.23 -10.74
CA ILE A 111 1.84 10.11 -11.53
C ILE A 111 1.11 11.07 -10.60
N ASN A 112 1.22 12.37 -10.89
CA ASN A 112 0.53 13.44 -10.15
C ASN A 112 -0.58 14.06 -11.02
N LEU A 113 -1.84 13.90 -10.62
CA LEU A 113 -3.01 14.40 -11.35
C LEU A 113 -3.67 15.64 -10.73
N GLY A 114 -3.10 16.17 -9.64
CA GLY A 114 -3.62 17.31 -8.89
C GLY A 114 -3.36 17.15 -7.42
#